data_AF-A0A2N2C0B6-F1
#
_entry.id   AF-A0A2N2C0B6-F1
#
_cell.length_a   1.000
_cell.length_b   1.000
_cell.length_c   1.000
_cell.angle_alpha   90.00
_cell.angle_beta   90.00
_cell.angle_gamma   90.00
#
_symmetry.space_group_name_H-M   'P 1'
#
loop_
_entity.id
_entity.type
_entity.pdbx_description
1 polymer ?
#
loop_
_entity_poly.entity_id
_entity_poly.type
_entity_poly.pdbx_seq_one_letter_code
_entity_poly.pdbx_strand_id
1 'polypeptide(L)'
;FSAFIDNIPYVATMLPVVASIATLMNVDPTLLFFALLTGATLGGNLTPIGASANITALGILRKAGFETKTADFMKIGVPFTLIAVTTGYIVIYLLFR
;
A
#
# COMPACT_ATOMS: atom_id res chain seq x y z
N PHE A 1 -13.11 15.08 -0.95
CA PHE A 1 -11.83 15.43 -1.60
C PHE A 1 -10.57 14.88 -0.92
N SER A 2 -10.64 14.20 0.24
CA SER A 2 -9.43 13.67 0.93
C SER A 2 -9.38 12.14 1.12
N ALA A 3 -10.32 11.41 0.53
CA ALA A 3 -10.33 9.93 0.47
C ALA A 3 -9.90 9.39 -0.91
N PHE A 4 -9.27 10.27 -1.71
CA PHE A 4 -8.98 10.10 -3.14
C PHE A 4 -7.49 10.27 -3.47
N ILE A 5 -6.60 10.34 -2.46
CA ILE A 5 -5.19 10.05 -2.73
C ILE A 5 -5.09 8.54 -2.80
N ASP A 6 -5.51 8.06 -3.97
CA ASP A 6 -5.27 6.73 -4.46
C ASP A 6 -3.76 6.46 -4.41
N ASN A 7 -3.38 5.20 -4.45
CA ASN A 7 -1.97 4.82 -4.60
C ASN A 7 -1.38 5.42 -5.89
N ILE A 8 -2.22 5.77 -6.87
CA ILE A 8 -1.83 6.31 -8.18
C ILE A 8 -1.18 7.70 -8.08
N PRO A 9 -1.81 8.77 -7.54
CA PRO A 9 -1.14 10.05 -7.33
C PRO A 9 0.16 9.92 -6.52
N TYR A 10 0.15 9.12 -5.45
CA TYR A 10 1.33 8.92 -4.62
C TYR A 10 2.49 8.30 -5.42
N VAL A 11 2.24 7.18 -6.10
CA VAL A 11 3.25 6.52 -6.95
C VAL A 11 3.73 7.48 -8.03
N ALA A 12 2.83 8.19 -8.71
CA ALA A 12 3.20 9.15 -9.76
C ALA A 12 4.15 10.24 -9.26
N THR A 13 3.92 10.76 -8.05
CA THR A 13 4.82 11.75 -7.43
C THR A 13 6.15 11.16 -6.95
N MET A 14 6.17 9.89 -6.56
CA MET A 14 7.36 9.21 -6.04
C MET A 14 8.25 8.61 -7.14
N LEU A 15 7.72 8.37 -8.34
CA LEU A 15 8.50 7.89 -9.49
C LEU A 15 9.79 8.70 -9.74
N PRO A 16 9.77 10.05 -9.88
CA PRO A 16 10.99 10.81 -10.08
C PRO A 16 11.95 10.72 -8.90
N VAL A 17 11.42 10.71 -7.66
CA VAL A 17 12.23 10.60 -6.43
C VAL A 17 12.97 9.26 -6.40
N VAL A 18 12.26 8.17 -6.68
CA VAL A 18 12.83 6.82 -6.71
C VAL A 18 13.85 6.66 -7.84
N ALA A 19 13.60 7.24 -9.01
CA ALA A 19 14.57 7.26 -10.11
C ALA A 19 15.87 8.00 -9.73
N SER A 20 15.76 9.13 -9.04
CA SER A 20 16.92 9.85 -8.51
C SER A 20 17.70 9.03 -7.48
N ILE A 21 17.00 8.34 -6.56
CA ILE A 21 17.63 7.46 -5.58
C ILE A 21 18.37 6.30 -6.27
N ALA A 22 17.75 5.66 -7.26
CA ALA A 22 18.38 4.59 -8.04
C ALA A 22 19.69 5.05 -8.69
N THR A 23 19.67 6.27 -9.25
CA THR A 23 20.84 6.89 -9.90
C THR A 23 21.95 7.18 -8.88
N LEU A 24 21.62 7.71 -7.71
CA LEU A 24 22.59 7.97 -6.63
C LEU A 24 23.21 6.68 -6.07
N MET A 25 22.43 5.60 -6.01
CA MET A 25 22.87 4.29 -5.55
C MET A 25 23.57 3.47 -6.65
N ASN A 26 23.57 3.95 -7.90
CA ASN A 26 24.07 3.25 -9.07
C ASN A 26 23.47 1.84 -9.24
N VAL A 27 22.16 1.70 -9.01
CA VAL A 27 21.39 0.45 -9.14
C VAL A 27 20.31 0.58 -10.21
N ASP A 28 19.86 -0.55 -10.75
CA ASP A 28 18.72 -0.57 -11.68
C ASP A 28 17.45 -0.01 -10.98
N PRO A 29 16.83 1.07 -11.49
CA PRO A 29 15.62 1.65 -10.92
C PRO A 29 14.43 0.71 -10.91
N THR A 30 14.43 -0.32 -11.77
CA THR A 30 13.35 -1.31 -11.88
C THR A 30 13.03 -1.95 -10.53
N LEU A 31 14.06 -2.35 -9.78
CA LEU A 31 13.91 -2.92 -8.42
C LEU A 31 13.13 -1.96 -7.50
N LEU A 32 13.54 -0.69 -7.48
CA LEU A 32 12.95 0.31 -6.60
C LEU A 32 11.54 0.71 -7.04
N PHE A 33 11.24 0.66 -8.34
CA PHE A 33 9.88 0.87 -8.85
C PHE A 33 8.93 -0.26 -8.42
N PHE A 34 9.37 -1.52 -8.48
CA PHE A 34 8.57 -2.63 -7.96
C PHE A 34 8.40 -2.56 -6.44
N ALA A 35 9.43 -2.12 -5.71
CA ALA A 35 9.33 -1.89 -4.27
C ALA A 35 8.33 -0.77 -3.95
N LEU A 36 8.38 0.36 -4.68
CA LEU A 36 7.42 1.46 -4.56
C LEU A 36 5.98 0.99 -4.86
N LEU A 37 5.80 0.26 -5.97
CA LEU A 37 4.50 -0.26 -6.39
C LEU A 37 3.90 -1.16 -5.30
N THR A 38 4.69 -2.11 -4.79
CA THR A 38 4.25 -3.07 -3.77
C THR A 38 3.96 -2.38 -2.44
N GLY A 39 4.84 -1.47 -2.00
CA GLY A 39 4.66 -0.72 -0.76
C GLY A 39 3.43 0.19 -0.80
N ALA A 40 3.25 0.94 -1.89
CA ALA A 40 2.09 1.84 -2.05
C ALA A 40 0.78 1.03 -2.12
N THR A 41 0.73 -0.01 -2.95
CA THR A 41 -0.52 -0.78 -3.16
C THR A 41 -0.95 -1.57 -1.94
N LEU A 42 -0.03 -2.24 -1.26
CA LEU A 42 -0.35 -3.07 -0.10
C LEU A 42 -0.47 -2.23 1.18
N GLY A 43 0.35 -1.18 1.33
CA GLY A 43 0.39 -0.34 2.53
C GLY A 43 -0.92 0.41 2.82
N GLY A 44 -1.73 0.71 1.80
CA GLY A 44 -3.05 1.34 1.95
C GLY A 44 -4.04 0.54 2.81
N ASN A 45 -3.78 -0.75 3.05
CA ASN A 45 -4.63 -1.63 3.86
C ASN A 45 -4.38 -1.55 5.37
N LEU A 46 -3.37 -0.78 5.82
CA LEU A 46 -3.08 -0.60 7.24
C LEU A 46 -4.19 0.14 7.99
N THR A 47 -4.91 1.03 7.31
CA THR A 47 -5.96 1.84 7.92
C THR A 47 -7.25 1.77 7.12
N PRO A 48 -8.42 1.97 7.76
CA PRO A 48 -9.69 1.90 7.06
C PRO A 48 -9.91 3.04 6.05
N ILE A 49 -9.15 4.13 6.18
CA ILE A 49 -9.19 5.28 5.24
C ILE A 49 -8.08 5.24 4.20
N GLY A 50 -7.16 4.28 4.28
CA GLY A 50 -5.98 4.21 3.41
C GLY A 50 -6.27 3.76 1.98
N ALA A 51 -7.42 3.13 1.74
CA ALA A 51 -7.88 2.76 0.41
C ALA A 51 -9.38 2.99 0.27
N SER A 52 -9.82 3.37 -0.92
CA SER A 52 -11.24 3.56 -1.25
C SER A 52 -12.05 2.28 -1.01
N ALA A 53 -11.50 1.11 -1.34
CA ALA A 53 -12.10 -0.19 -1.09
C ALA A 53 -12.41 -0.44 0.40
N ASN A 54 -11.53 -0.01 1.31
CA ASN A 54 -11.71 -0.17 2.76
C ASN A 54 -12.89 0.67 3.25
N ILE A 55 -12.99 1.92 2.78
CA ILE A 55 -14.10 2.83 3.10
C ILE A 55 -15.42 2.26 2.56
N THR A 56 -15.42 1.74 1.34
CA THR A 56 -16.60 1.10 0.74
C THR A 56 -17.05 -0.12 1.54
N ALA A 57 -16.12 -0.99 1.96
CA ALA A 57 -16.42 -2.16 2.78
C ALA A 57 -17.04 -1.76 4.13
N LEU A 58 -16.49 -0.75 4.80
CA LEU A 58 -17.06 -0.21 6.03
C LEU A 58 -18.46 0.39 5.80
N GLY A 59 -18.68 1.05 4.67
CA GLY A 59 -20.00 1.58 4.30
C GLY A 59 -21.05 0.47 4.13
N ILE A 60 -20.67 -0.66 3.54
CA ILE A 60 -21.52 -1.85 3.39
C ILE A 60 -21.85 -2.45 4.76
N LEU A 61 -20.84 -2.62 5.62
CA LEU A 61 -21.02 -3.15 6.99
C LEU A 61 -21.95 -2.26 7.83
N ARG A 62 -21.76 -0.94 7.75
CA ARG A 62 -22.62 0.03 8.42
C ARG A 62 -24.08 -0.04 7.92
N LYS A 63 -24.28 -0.23 6.62
CA LYS A 63 -25.62 -0.40 6.02
C LYS A 63 -26.29 -1.72 6.48
N ALA A 64 -25.50 -2.74 6.78
CA ALA A 64 -25.97 -4.00 7.35
C ALA A 64 -26.19 -3.95 8.88
N GLY A 65 -26.00 -2.79 9.52
CA GLY A 65 -26.21 -2.60 10.96
C GLY A 65 -25.01 -2.97 11.83
N PHE A 66 -23.85 -3.26 11.24
CA PHE A 66 -22.62 -3.52 11.98
C PHE A 66 -21.82 -2.23 12.20
N GLU A 67 -21.54 -1.90 13.46
CA GLU A 67 -20.61 -0.83 13.80
C GLU A 67 -19.20 -1.40 13.97
N THR A 68 -18.33 -1.13 12.99
CA THR A 68 -16.91 -1.50 13.05
C THR A 68 -16.08 -0.31 13.49
N LYS A 69 -15.33 -0.45 14.60
CA LYS A 69 -14.37 0.57 15.01
C LYS A 69 -13.11 0.47 14.17
N THR A 70 -12.41 1.58 13.99
CA THR A 70 -11.10 1.62 13.33
C THR A 70 -10.12 0.61 13.94
N ALA A 71 -10.15 0.44 15.27
CA ALA A 71 -9.30 -0.51 15.97
C ALA A 71 -9.59 -1.97 15.56
N ASP A 72 -10.84 -2.33 15.29
CA ASP A 72 -11.22 -3.68 14.88
C ASP A 72 -10.74 -3.98 13.46
N PHE A 73 -10.83 -2.98 12.57
CA PHE A 73 -10.23 -3.06 11.24
C PHE A 73 -8.71 -3.22 11.32
N MET A 74 -8.02 -2.38 12.09
CA MET A 74 -6.56 -2.40 12.19
C MET A 74 -6.02 -3.71 12.79
N LYS A 75 -6.73 -4.32 13.76
CA LYS A 75 -6.34 -5.63 14.32
C LYS A 75 -6.23 -6.73 13.27
N ILE A 76 -7.00 -6.64 12.19
CA ILE A 76 -7.00 -7.61 11.10
C ILE A 76 -6.11 -7.10 9.95
N GLY A 77 -6.27 -5.83 9.56
CA GLY A 77 -5.58 -5.22 8.44
C GLY A 77 -4.07 -5.12 8.64
N VAL A 78 -3.60 -4.79 9.84
CA VAL A 78 -2.17 -4.65 10.12
C VAL A 78 -1.40 -5.97 9.93
N PRO A 79 -1.74 -7.09 10.61
CA PRO A 79 -1.00 -8.34 10.42
C PRO A 79 -1.09 -8.84 8.98
N PHE A 80 -2.25 -8.73 8.33
CA PHE A 80 -2.42 -9.14 6.94
C PHE A 80 -1.54 -8.32 5.99
N THR A 81 -1.52 -6.99 6.16
CA THR A 81 -0.72 -6.09 5.33
C THR A 81 0.76 -6.35 5.51
N LEU A 82 1.22 -6.59 6.75
CA LEU A 82 2.62 -6.92 7.01
C LEU A 82 3.03 -8.21 6.31
N ILE A 83 2.23 -9.27 6.41
CA ILE A 83 2.51 -10.53 5.71
C ILE A 83 2.56 -10.32 4.19
N ALA A 84 1.62 -9.56 3.63
CA ALA A 84 1.57 -9.27 2.20
C ALA A 84 2.79 -8.47 1.74
N VAL A 85 3.18 -7.42 2.47
CA VAL A 85 4.35 -6.58 2.16
C VAL A 85 5.64 -7.39 2.28
N THR A 86 5.79 -8.19 3.34
CA THR A 86 6.96 -9.07 3.50
C THR A 86 7.05 -10.09 2.37
N THR A 87 5.92 -10.69 1.98
CA THR A 87 5.88 -11.63 0.86
C THR A 87 6.26 -10.95 -0.45
N GLY A 88 5.71 -9.77 -0.73
CA GLY A 88 6.06 -8.97 -1.90
C GLY A 88 7.55 -8.59 -1.93
N TYR A 89 8.10 -8.19 -0.79
CA TYR A 89 9.54 -7.94 -0.64
C TYR A 89 10.37 -9.18 -0.98
N ILE A 90 10.02 -10.36 -0.44
CA ILE A 90 10.74 -11.61 -0.72
C ILE A 90 10.68 -11.94 -2.22
N VAL A 91 9.50 -11.82 -2.85
CA VAL A 91 9.34 -12.10 -4.29
C VAL A 91 10.19 -11.15 -5.13
N ILE A 92 10.16 -9.85 -4.84
CA ILE A 92 10.98 -8.86 -5.53
C ILE A 92 12.46 -9.18 -5.34
N TYR A 93 12.88 -9.46 -4.11
CA TYR A 93 14.26 -9.81 -3.79
C TYR A 93 14.74 -11.05 -4.56
N LEU A 94 13.89 -12.07 -4.73
CA LEU A 94 14.24 -13.29 -5.48
C LEU A 94 14.28 -13.07 -7.00
N LEU A 95 13.42 -12.22 -7.55
CA LEU A 95 13.36 -11.94 -8.99
C LEU A 95 14.50 -11.05 -9.48
N PHE A 96 14.95 -10.12 -8.63
CA PHE A 96 15.98 -9.12 -8.95
C PHE A 96 17.32 -9.41 -8.25
N ARG A 97 17.56 -10.68 -7.89
CA ARG A 97 18.82 -11.17 -7.33
C ARG A 97 19.90 -11.33 -8.40
#